data_AF-A0A7K5YSG7-F1
#
_entry.id   AF-A0A7K5YSG7-F1
#
_cell.length_a   1.000
_cell.length_b   1.000
_cell.length_c   1.000
_cell.angle_alpha   90.00
_cell.angle_beta   90.00
_cell.angle_gamma   90.00
#
_symmetry.space_group_name_H-M   'P 1'
#
loop_
_entity.id
_entity.type
_entity.pdbx_description
1 polymer ?
#
loop_
_entity_poly.entity_id
_entity_poly.type
_entity_poly.pdbx_seq_one_letter_code
_entity_poly.pdbx_strand_id
1 'polypeptide(L)'
;DGVLMFQQVPMVEIDGMKMMQIRAILSYIAVKHNRYGKDLKERALTDMYVKGITDLIQIIIMFPFSPPEAKEKNLDSVKKRATNRYFPVFEKVLKQHGQDFLMSNRSSWADVQLIEAILAVEEKMPAVLSTFPQLQAFKIRMSNMPTIKKFLQPGSPRKPPPDEHYVETVLKIFKV
;
A
#
# COMPACT_ATOMS: atom_id res chain seq x y z
N ASP A 1 14.14 30.08 0.47
CA ASP A 1 12.75 29.69 0.17
C ASP A 1 12.72 28.55 -0.83
N GLY A 2 12.18 27.41 -0.42
CA GLY A 2 12.06 26.22 -1.25
C GLY A 2 10.62 25.70 -1.23
N VAL A 3 10.19 25.04 -2.31
CA VAL A 3 8.84 24.46 -2.42
C VAL A 3 8.60 23.29 -1.45
N LEU A 4 9.66 22.80 -0.79
CA LEU A 4 9.62 21.71 0.17
C LEU A 4 9.65 22.24 1.60
N MET A 5 8.46 22.47 2.19
CA MET A 5 8.26 22.92 3.58
C MET A 5 9.13 22.18 4.60
N PHE A 6 9.25 20.85 4.49
CA PHE A 6 10.06 20.02 5.41
C PHE A 6 11.34 19.46 4.77
N GLN A 7 11.76 19.99 3.62
CA GLN A 7 12.97 19.54 2.91
C GLN A 7 12.99 18.01 2.61
N GLN A 8 11.80 17.42 2.49
CA GLN A 8 11.59 15.98 2.26
C GLN A 8 10.73 15.77 1.01
N VAL A 9 10.69 14.53 0.54
CA VAL A 9 9.69 14.05 -0.43
C VAL A 9 8.93 12.88 0.21
N PRO A 10 7.73 12.52 -0.26
CA PRO A 10 7.02 13.01 -1.45
C PRO A 10 6.45 14.44 -1.31
N MET A 11 6.37 15.12 -2.45
CA MET A 11 5.64 16.37 -2.64
C MET A 11 4.77 16.26 -3.90
N VAL A 12 3.53 16.72 -3.83
CA VAL A 12 2.58 16.71 -4.95
C VAL A 12 1.97 18.11 -5.10
N GLU A 13 2.03 18.64 -6.32
CA GLU A 13 1.28 19.84 -6.69
C GLU A 13 -0.14 19.43 -7.11
N ILE A 14 -1.16 19.86 -6.35
CA ILE A 14 -2.56 19.51 -6.57
C ILE A 14 -3.48 20.64 -6.10
N ASP A 15 -4.47 21.01 -6.93
CA ASP A 15 -5.45 22.07 -6.63
C ASP A 15 -4.81 23.40 -6.17
N GLY A 16 -3.69 23.77 -6.79
CA GLY A 16 -2.92 24.98 -6.45
C GLY A 16 -2.06 24.86 -5.18
N MET A 17 -2.12 23.73 -4.46
CA MET A 17 -1.31 23.46 -3.27
C MET A 17 -0.05 22.68 -3.61
N LYS A 18 1.01 22.90 -2.82
CA LYS A 18 2.22 22.06 -2.80
C LYS A 18 2.20 21.19 -1.55
N MET A 19 1.56 20.03 -1.64
CA MET A 19 1.33 19.15 -0.50
C MET A 19 2.51 18.24 -0.25
N MET A 20 2.91 18.12 1.02
CA MET A 20 3.95 17.20 1.50
C MET A 20 3.35 16.24 2.53
N GLN A 21 4.17 15.30 3.02
CA GLN A 21 3.78 14.23 3.94
C GLN A 21 2.81 13.23 3.30
N ILE A 22 3.30 12.00 3.10
CA ILE A 22 2.57 10.96 2.36
C ILE A 22 1.15 10.73 2.88
N ARG A 23 0.93 10.78 4.21
CA ARG A 23 -0.41 10.62 4.79
C ARG A 23 -1.33 11.79 4.43
N ALA A 24 -0.84 13.02 4.46
CA ALA A 24 -1.64 14.20 4.13
C ALA A 24 -2.05 14.18 2.64
N ILE A 25 -1.09 13.91 1.75
CA ILE A 25 -1.33 13.77 0.30
C ILE A 25 -2.40 12.69 0.03
N LEU A 26 -2.21 11.48 0.56
CA LEU A 26 -3.13 10.37 0.31
C LEU A 26 -4.53 10.61 0.91
N SER A 27 -4.60 11.16 2.13
CA SER A 27 -5.89 11.49 2.76
C SER A 27 -6.67 12.54 1.97
N TYR A 28 -5.99 13.57 1.44
CA TYR A 28 -6.59 14.60 0.61
C TYR A 28 -7.17 14.01 -0.68
N ILE A 29 -6.38 13.19 -1.39
CA ILE A 29 -6.83 12.48 -2.60
C ILE A 29 -8.03 11.58 -2.29
N ALA A 30 -7.99 10.84 -1.17
CA ALA A 30 -9.09 9.97 -0.76
C ALA A 30 -10.38 10.75 -0.47
N VAL A 31 -10.32 11.90 0.20
CA VAL A 31 -11.48 12.78 0.40
C VAL A 31 -12.00 13.31 -0.94
N LYS A 32 -11.11 13.89 -1.75
CA LYS A 32 -11.45 14.53 -3.02
C LYS A 32 -12.20 13.58 -3.97
N HIS A 33 -11.86 12.30 -3.95
CA HIS A 33 -12.47 11.29 -4.80
C HIS A 33 -13.50 10.39 -4.08
N ASN A 34 -14.02 10.81 -2.93
CA ASN A 34 -15.04 10.08 -2.14
C ASN A 34 -14.64 8.64 -1.79
N ARG A 35 -13.35 8.41 -1.51
CA ARG A 35 -12.76 7.11 -1.16
C ARG A 35 -12.38 6.97 0.31
N TYR A 36 -12.65 7.98 1.14
CA TYR A 36 -12.20 7.95 2.54
C TYR A 36 -13.22 7.36 3.55
N GLY A 37 -14.45 7.07 3.10
CA GLY A 37 -15.56 6.69 3.99
C GLY A 37 -16.58 7.81 4.17
N LYS A 38 -17.85 7.42 4.33
CA LYS A 38 -19.00 8.36 4.27
C LYS A 38 -19.22 9.12 5.58
N ASP A 39 -18.81 8.56 6.71
CA ASP A 39 -19.00 9.11 8.05
C ASP A 39 -17.73 8.95 8.90
N LEU A 40 -17.74 9.50 10.11
CA LEU A 40 -16.60 9.46 11.02
C LEU A 40 -16.16 8.03 11.35
N LYS A 41 -17.10 7.09 11.44
CA LYS A 41 -16.81 5.69 11.78
C LYS A 41 -16.10 4.99 10.62
N GLU A 42 -16.60 5.15 9.40
CA GLU A 42 -15.93 4.60 8.21
C GLU A 42 -14.56 5.22 7.97
N ARG A 43 -14.39 6.53 8.21
CA ARG A 43 -13.08 7.19 8.12
C ARG A 43 -12.09 6.66 9.15
N ALA A 44 -12.53 6.46 10.39
CA ALA A 44 -11.69 5.88 11.44
C ALA A 44 -11.24 4.45 11.10
N LEU A 45 -12.15 3.62 10.56
CA LEU A 45 -11.81 2.27 10.09
C LEU A 45 -10.83 2.33 8.90
N THR A 46 -11.04 3.24 7.95
CA THR A 46 -10.13 3.44 6.81
C THR A 46 -8.72 3.74 7.31
N ASP A 47 -8.59 4.69 8.22
CA ASP A 47 -7.30 5.08 8.80
C ASP A 47 -6.63 3.92 9.55
N MET A 48 -7.39 3.18 10.33
CA MET A 48 -6.88 2.01 11.06
C MET A 48 -6.33 0.94 10.11
N TYR A 49 -7.08 0.62 9.05
CA TYR A 49 -6.66 -0.37 8.06
C TYR A 49 -5.44 0.11 7.26
N VAL A 50 -5.46 1.34 6.76
CA VAL A 50 -4.34 1.92 6.01
C VAL A 50 -3.07 1.95 6.87
N LYS A 51 -3.17 2.32 8.15
CA LYS A 51 -2.01 2.33 9.04
C LYS A 51 -1.44 0.94 9.30
N GLY A 52 -2.28 -0.04 9.56
CA GLY A 52 -1.82 -1.44 9.66
C GLY A 52 -1.13 -1.93 8.39
N ILE A 53 -1.67 -1.59 7.21
CA ILE A 53 -1.06 -1.95 5.93
C ILE A 53 0.29 -1.23 5.73
N THR A 54 0.36 0.05 6.06
CA THR A 54 1.60 0.85 5.95
C THR A 54 2.72 0.24 6.78
N ASP A 55 2.43 -0.24 8.00
CA ASP A 55 3.42 -0.87 8.88
C ASP A 55 3.99 -2.19 8.31
N LEU A 56 3.20 -2.91 7.51
CA LEU A 56 3.68 -4.07 6.76
C LEU A 56 4.58 -3.64 5.60
N ILE A 57 4.10 -2.69 4.79
CA ILE A 57 4.75 -2.27 3.56
C ILE A 57 6.05 -1.52 3.80
N GLN A 58 6.19 -0.83 4.94
CA GLN A 58 7.42 -0.13 5.29
C GLN A 58 8.66 -1.03 5.27
N ILE A 59 8.54 -2.30 5.67
CA ILE A 59 9.67 -3.25 5.64
C ILE A 59 10.05 -3.58 4.20
N ILE A 60 9.07 -3.71 3.31
CA ILE A 60 9.28 -3.98 1.88
C ILE A 60 9.91 -2.77 1.20
N ILE A 61 9.49 -1.55 1.56
CA ILE A 61 10.08 -0.30 1.05
C ILE A 61 11.56 -0.19 1.43
N MET A 62 11.91 -0.58 2.65
CA MET A 62 13.30 -0.53 3.15
C MET A 62 14.16 -1.72 2.71
N PHE A 63 13.55 -2.79 2.19
CA PHE A 63 14.25 -4.02 1.82
C PHE A 63 15.40 -3.82 0.81
N PRO A 64 15.27 -3.02 -0.26
CA PRO A 64 16.36 -2.80 -1.22
C PRO A 64 17.62 -2.19 -0.60
N PHE A 65 17.43 -1.36 0.44
CA PHE A 65 18.49 -0.65 1.15
C PHE A 65 19.09 -1.45 2.31
N SER A 66 18.59 -2.66 2.57
CA SER A 66 19.10 -3.50 3.65
C SER A 66 20.45 -4.13 3.28
N PRO A 67 21.39 -4.24 4.24
CA PRO A 67 22.62 -5.01 4.04
C PRO A 67 22.34 -6.45 3.60
N PRO A 68 23.20 -7.07 2.78
CA PRO A 68 22.99 -8.43 2.27
C PRO A 68 22.64 -9.45 3.37
N GLU A 69 23.34 -9.40 4.50
CA GLU A 69 23.16 -10.29 5.66
C GLU A 69 21.81 -10.10 6.38
N ALA A 70 21.16 -8.94 6.20
CA ALA A 70 19.87 -8.64 6.79
C ALA A 70 18.69 -9.01 5.87
N LYS A 71 18.93 -9.21 4.57
CA LYS A 71 17.86 -9.41 3.57
C LYS A 71 17.03 -10.66 3.87
N GLU A 72 17.64 -11.80 4.13
CA GLU A 72 16.92 -13.05 4.43
C GLU A 72 16.04 -12.90 5.68
N LYS A 73 16.60 -12.36 6.77
CA LYS A 73 15.86 -12.07 8.01
C LYS A 73 14.70 -11.10 7.78
N ASN A 74 14.87 -10.10 6.92
CA ASN A 74 13.82 -9.15 6.57
C ASN A 74 12.69 -9.82 5.78
N LEU A 75 12.99 -10.69 4.81
CA LEU A 75 11.97 -11.47 4.10
C LEU A 75 11.17 -12.37 5.05
N ASP A 76 11.84 -13.04 5.96
CA ASP A 76 11.21 -13.85 7.00
C ASP A 76 10.30 -13.03 7.92
N SER A 77 10.74 -11.82 8.28
CA SER A 77 9.94 -10.88 9.07
C SER A 77 8.69 -10.43 8.31
N VAL A 78 8.82 -10.08 7.03
CA VAL A 78 7.68 -9.73 6.16
C VAL A 78 6.71 -10.91 6.06
N LYS A 79 7.22 -12.12 5.83
CA LYS A 79 6.41 -13.35 5.78
C LYS A 79 5.59 -13.52 7.04
N LYS A 80 6.25 -13.57 8.20
CA LYS A 80 5.61 -13.77 9.51
C LYS A 80 4.60 -12.67 9.81
N ARG A 81 4.93 -11.41 9.54
CA ARG A 81 4.01 -10.29 9.77
C ARG A 81 2.81 -10.35 8.84
N ALA A 82 3.01 -10.61 7.56
CA ALA A 82 1.93 -10.76 6.59
C ALA A 82 0.99 -11.90 7.00
N THR A 83 1.51 -13.11 7.19
CA THR A 83 0.70 -14.32 7.41
C THR A 83 0.13 -14.44 8.83
N ASN A 84 0.81 -13.92 9.85
CA ASN A 84 0.40 -14.15 11.24
C ASN A 84 -0.24 -12.92 11.89
N ARG A 85 -0.04 -11.71 11.34
CA ARG A 85 -0.53 -10.47 11.94
C ARG A 85 -1.53 -9.73 11.05
N TYR A 86 -1.17 -9.43 9.80
CA TYR A 86 -1.95 -8.50 8.98
C TYR A 86 -3.01 -9.20 8.13
N PHE A 87 -2.65 -10.17 7.30
CA PHE A 87 -3.59 -10.87 6.43
C PHE A 87 -4.71 -11.59 7.20
N PRO A 88 -4.48 -12.23 8.36
CA PRO A 88 -5.57 -12.79 9.16
C PRO A 88 -6.64 -11.77 9.56
N VAL A 89 -6.26 -10.51 9.78
CA VAL A 89 -7.21 -9.43 10.14
C VAL A 89 -8.14 -9.15 8.96
N PHE A 90 -7.58 -8.92 7.77
CA PHE A 90 -8.37 -8.60 6.58
C PHE A 90 -9.18 -9.79 6.08
N GLU A 91 -8.63 -11.00 6.16
CA GLU A 91 -9.36 -12.24 5.91
C GLU A 91 -10.59 -12.36 6.83
N LYS A 92 -10.41 -12.09 8.13
CA LYS A 92 -11.51 -12.10 9.10
C LYS A 92 -12.55 -11.04 8.80
N VAL A 93 -12.14 -9.81 8.49
CA VAL A 93 -13.05 -8.70 8.14
C VAL A 93 -13.94 -9.12 6.98
N LEU A 94 -13.33 -9.50 5.84
CA LEU A 94 -14.06 -9.93 4.64
C LEU A 94 -15.00 -11.11 4.90
N LYS A 95 -14.54 -12.09 5.70
CA LYS A 95 -15.36 -13.26 6.08
C LYS A 95 -16.56 -12.89 6.97
N GLN A 96 -16.39 -11.96 7.91
CA GLN A 96 -17.40 -11.64 8.91
C GLN A 96 -18.62 -10.94 8.32
N HIS A 97 -18.40 -9.97 7.44
CA HIS A 97 -19.50 -9.23 6.82
C HIS A 97 -19.91 -9.80 5.45
N GLY A 98 -19.07 -10.63 4.82
CA GLY A 98 -19.38 -11.28 3.54
C GLY A 98 -19.58 -10.30 2.39
N GLN A 99 -18.90 -9.14 2.42
CA GLN A 99 -18.99 -8.10 1.40
C GLN A 99 -17.73 -8.07 0.56
N ASP A 100 -17.83 -7.38 -0.58
CA ASP A 100 -16.79 -7.35 -1.59
C ASP A 100 -15.55 -6.50 -1.23
N PHE A 101 -15.73 -5.52 -0.34
CA PHE A 101 -14.74 -4.53 0.08
C PHE A 101 -14.55 -4.58 1.61
N LEU A 102 -13.48 -3.98 2.11
CA LEU A 102 -13.10 -3.96 3.54
C LEU A 102 -14.08 -3.21 4.44
N MET A 103 -14.87 -2.32 3.87
CA MET A 103 -15.89 -1.55 4.60
C MET A 103 -17.22 -1.72 3.88
N SER A 104 -18.10 -0.70 3.92
CA SER A 104 -19.37 -0.65 3.18
C SER A 104 -19.27 -1.26 1.78
N ASN A 105 -20.40 -1.50 1.11
CA ASN A 105 -20.44 -2.09 -0.23
C ASN A 105 -19.90 -1.18 -1.37
N ARG A 106 -18.86 -0.38 -1.11
CA ARG A 106 -18.14 0.50 -2.04
C ARG A 106 -16.64 0.49 -1.73
N SER A 107 -15.83 0.49 -2.79
CA SER A 107 -14.36 0.58 -2.69
C SER A 107 -13.89 1.91 -2.10
N SER A 108 -12.93 1.79 -1.20
CA SER A 108 -12.27 2.86 -0.45
C SER A 108 -10.76 2.88 -0.68
N TRP A 109 -10.09 3.87 -0.10
CA TRP A 109 -8.62 3.96 -0.06
C TRP A 109 -7.99 2.75 0.66
N ALA A 110 -8.64 2.20 1.69
CA ALA A 110 -8.14 1.00 2.37
C ALA A 110 -8.07 -0.22 1.43
N ASP A 111 -9.06 -0.37 0.54
CA ASP A 111 -9.07 -1.47 -0.42
C ASP A 111 -7.93 -1.33 -1.44
N VAL A 112 -7.67 -0.11 -1.90
CA VAL A 112 -6.57 0.21 -2.83
C VAL A 112 -5.21 -0.05 -2.17
N GLN A 113 -5.05 0.33 -0.90
CA GLN A 113 -3.84 0.05 -0.13
C GLN A 113 -3.64 -1.44 0.10
N LEU A 114 -4.71 -2.20 0.36
CA LEU A 114 -4.60 -3.65 0.58
C LEU A 114 -4.19 -4.39 -0.69
N ILE A 115 -4.75 -4.05 -1.86
CA ILE A 115 -4.33 -4.71 -3.12
C ILE A 115 -2.88 -4.38 -3.48
N GLU A 116 -2.44 -3.13 -3.28
CA GLU A 116 -1.03 -2.74 -3.45
C GLU A 116 -0.13 -3.58 -2.55
N ALA A 117 -0.52 -3.74 -1.28
CA ALA A 117 0.26 -4.51 -0.33
C ALA A 117 0.31 -6.00 -0.63
N ILE A 118 -0.80 -6.60 -1.06
CA ILE A 118 -0.85 -7.99 -1.50
C ILE A 118 0.14 -8.22 -2.64
N LEU A 119 0.10 -7.38 -3.68
CA LEU A 119 0.96 -7.52 -4.84
C LEU A 119 2.45 -7.37 -4.47
N ALA A 120 2.78 -6.38 -3.64
CA ALA A 120 4.16 -6.16 -3.16
C ALA A 120 4.70 -7.34 -2.34
N VAL A 121 3.86 -7.98 -1.53
CA VAL A 121 4.23 -9.17 -0.75
C VAL A 121 4.38 -10.39 -1.68
N GLU A 122 3.48 -10.57 -2.64
CA GLU A 122 3.54 -11.67 -3.61
C GLU A 122 4.76 -11.60 -4.54
N GLU A 123 5.24 -10.41 -4.89
CA GLU A 123 6.49 -10.21 -5.62
C GLU A 123 7.73 -10.78 -4.88
N LYS A 124 7.64 -10.93 -3.55
CA LYS A 124 8.67 -11.58 -2.74
C LYS A 124 8.31 -13.02 -2.37
N MET A 125 7.01 -13.31 -2.24
CA MET A 125 6.49 -14.58 -1.75
C MET A 125 5.21 -14.96 -2.51
N PRO A 126 5.33 -15.60 -3.70
CA PRO A 126 4.19 -15.83 -4.59
C PRO A 126 3.01 -16.60 -3.97
N ALA A 127 3.28 -17.49 -3.01
CA ALA A 127 2.27 -18.33 -2.36
C ALA A 127 1.71 -17.76 -1.04
N VAL A 128 1.98 -16.49 -0.72
CA VAL A 128 1.63 -15.90 0.60
C VAL A 128 0.12 -15.92 0.90
N LEU A 129 -0.71 -15.88 -0.15
CA LEU A 129 -2.17 -15.91 -0.01
C LEU A 129 -2.78 -17.31 0.04
N SER A 130 -1.99 -18.39 -0.07
CA SER A 130 -2.50 -19.78 -0.19
C SER A 130 -3.53 -20.17 0.89
N THR A 131 -3.40 -19.66 2.11
CA THR A 131 -4.30 -19.95 3.24
C THR A 131 -5.39 -18.87 3.46
N PHE A 132 -5.53 -17.91 2.56
CA PHE A 132 -6.40 -16.73 2.70
C PHE A 132 -7.40 -16.62 1.53
N PRO A 133 -8.43 -17.49 1.47
CA PRO A 133 -9.36 -17.53 0.34
C PRO A 133 -10.14 -16.21 0.13
N GLN A 134 -10.50 -15.48 1.20
CA GLN A 134 -11.18 -14.18 1.02
C GLN A 134 -10.24 -13.15 0.41
N LEU A 135 -8.97 -13.13 0.81
CA LEU A 135 -7.97 -12.24 0.21
C LEU A 135 -7.65 -12.61 -1.25
N GLN A 136 -7.68 -13.89 -1.62
CA GLN A 136 -7.55 -14.31 -3.02
C GLN A 136 -8.73 -13.78 -3.86
N ALA A 137 -9.97 -13.94 -3.37
CA ALA A 137 -11.17 -13.43 -4.04
C ALA A 137 -11.16 -11.90 -4.13
N PHE A 138 -10.76 -11.23 -3.05
CA PHE A 138 -10.57 -9.78 -3.01
C PHE A 138 -9.54 -9.31 -4.04
N LYS A 139 -8.37 -9.97 -4.12
CA LYS A 139 -7.33 -9.65 -5.10
C LYS A 139 -7.87 -9.72 -6.53
N ILE A 140 -8.57 -10.79 -6.87
CA ILE A 140 -9.15 -10.97 -8.21
C ILE A 140 -10.15 -9.86 -8.53
N ARG A 141 -11.06 -9.56 -7.59
CA ARG A 141 -12.07 -8.51 -7.76
C ARG A 141 -11.46 -7.13 -7.92
N MET A 142 -10.54 -6.75 -7.03
CA MET A 142 -9.84 -5.45 -7.10
C MET A 142 -9.03 -5.32 -8.38
N SER A 143 -8.30 -6.36 -8.78
CA SER A 143 -7.49 -6.36 -10.01
C SER A 143 -8.33 -6.24 -11.28
N ASN A 144 -9.62 -6.64 -11.23
CA ASN A 144 -10.55 -6.53 -12.35
C ASN A 144 -11.32 -5.22 -12.41
N MET A 145 -11.24 -4.34 -11.39
CA MET A 145 -11.83 -3.01 -11.48
C MET A 145 -11.23 -2.24 -12.65
N PRO A 146 -12.01 -1.61 -13.55
CA PRO A 146 -11.48 -1.05 -14.80
C PRO A 146 -10.27 -0.12 -14.64
N THR A 147 -10.29 0.77 -13.64
CA THR A 147 -9.20 1.71 -13.36
C THR A 147 -7.95 1.03 -12.82
N ILE A 148 -8.11 0.05 -11.93
CA ILE A 148 -7.00 -0.73 -11.35
C ILE A 148 -6.43 -1.66 -12.42
N LYS A 149 -7.29 -2.37 -13.15
CA LYS A 149 -6.90 -3.23 -14.27
C LYS A 149 -6.05 -2.47 -15.27
N LYS A 150 -6.49 -1.26 -15.67
CA LYS A 150 -5.71 -0.36 -16.55
C LYS A 150 -4.38 0.04 -15.92
N PHE A 151 -4.35 0.34 -14.63
CA PHE A 151 -3.11 0.68 -13.92
C PHE A 151 -2.15 -0.51 -13.78
N LEU A 152 -2.63 -1.75 -13.80
CA LEU A 152 -1.80 -2.96 -13.75
C LEU A 152 -1.29 -3.40 -15.14
N GLN A 153 -1.77 -2.80 -16.24
CA GLN A 153 -1.27 -3.13 -17.58
C GLN A 153 0.12 -2.52 -17.86
N PRO A 154 0.89 -3.12 -18.80
CA PRO A 154 2.11 -2.50 -19.31
C PRO A 154 1.88 -1.09 -19.84
N GLY A 155 2.88 -0.21 -19.65
CA GLY A 155 2.80 1.20 -20.07
C GLY A 155 2.03 2.12 -19.11
N SER A 156 1.49 1.58 -18.01
CA SER A 156 0.94 2.41 -16.94
C SER A 156 2.06 3.13 -16.15
N PRO A 157 1.72 4.15 -15.33
CA PRO A 157 2.71 4.80 -14.47
C PRO A 157 3.14 3.97 -13.24
N ARG A 158 2.66 2.72 -13.08
CA ARG A 158 3.10 1.80 -12.02
C ARG A 158 4.60 1.57 -12.16
N LYS A 159 5.34 1.75 -11.06
CA LYS A 159 6.79 1.55 -11.04
C LYS A 159 7.12 0.07 -10.82
N PRO A 160 8.20 -0.45 -11.44
CA PRO A 160 8.69 -1.79 -11.13
C PRO A 160 9.28 -1.85 -9.72
N PRO A 161 9.55 -3.06 -9.19
CA PRO A 161 10.35 -3.21 -7.98
C PRO A 161 11.70 -2.48 -8.09
N PRO A 162 12.21 -1.89 -7.00
CA PRO A 162 13.50 -1.19 -7.01
C PRO A 162 14.66 -2.06 -7.51
N ASP A 163 15.45 -1.49 -8.43
CA ASP A 163 16.71 -2.05 -8.92
C ASP A 163 17.92 -1.36 -8.25
N GLU A 164 19.13 -1.79 -8.60
CA GLU A 164 20.37 -1.23 -8.05
C GLU A 164 20.53 0.25 -8.41
N HIS A 165 20.16 0.65 -9.64
CA HIS A 165 20.24 2.03 -10.09
C HIS A 165 19.33 2.96 -9.26
N TYR A 166 18.11 2.53 -8.94
CA TYR A 166 17.22 3.25 -8.05
C TYR A 166 17.84 3.41 -6.66
N VAL A 167 18.40 2.33 -6.10
CA VAL A 167 19.02 2.36 -4.77
C VAL A 167 20.20 3.35 -4.74
N GLU A 168 21.12 3.25 -5.69
CA GLU A 168 22.26 4.17 -5.81
C GLU A 168 21.83 5.63 -5.93
N THR A 169 20.81 5.89 -6.75
CA THR A 169 20.26 7.24 -6.94
C THR A 169 19.70 7.80 -5.64
N VAL A 170 18.94 7.00 -4.88
CA VAL A 170 18.37 7.41 -3.59
C VAL A 170 19.49 7.69 -2.58
N LEU A 171 20.46 6.78 -2.41
CA LEU A 171 21.58 6.96 -1.47
C LEU A 171 22.38 8.23 -1.82
N LYS A 172 22.66 8.46 -3.11
CA LYS A 172 23.40 9.63 -3.58
C LYS A 172 22.66 10.95 -3.34
N ILE A 173 21.37 11.01 -3.63
CA ILE A 173 20.57 12.25 -3.54
C ILE A 173 20.25 12.57 -2.07
N PHE A 174 19.79 11.58 -1.30
CA PHE A 174 19.35 11.79 0.08
C PHE A 174 20.48 11.67 1.10
N LYS A 175 21.68 11.21 0.70
CA LYS A 175 22.86 11.07 1.56
C LYS A 175 22.57 10.22 2.81
N VAL A 176 21.87 9.10 2.59
CA VAL A 176 21.51 8.09 3.61
C VAL A 176 22.30 6.82 3.40
#